data_AF-I7KTS1-F1
#
_entry.id   AF-I7KTS1-F1
#
_cell.length_a   1.000
_cell.length_b   1.000
_cell.length_c   1.000
_cell.angle_alpha   90.00
_cell.angle_beta   90.00
_cell.angle_gamma   90.00
#
_symmetry.space_group_name_H-M   'P 1'
#
loop_
_entity.id
_entity.type
_entity.pdbx_description
1 polymer ?
#
loop_
_entity_poly.entity_id
_entity_poly.type
_entity_poly.pdbx_seq_one_letter_code
_entity_poly.pdbx_strand_id
1 'polypeptide(L)'
;MLLGIFPKIGALIAIMPNPVLGGAGIVMFGMVAAAGIKTLSRCELTTRNLLILAVSIGLGLGVTVRPDVISHLPQALKMFFGSGISTGTITAFLLNIVLKDE
;
A
#
# COMPACT_ATOMS: atom_id res chain seq x y z
N MET A 1 19.64 -14.61 6.35
CA MET A 1 20.89 -14.18 7.02
C MET A 1 22.14 -14.77 6.37
N LEU A 2 22.25 -16.09 6.16
CA LEU A 2 23.46 -16.71 5.56
C LEU A 2 23.88 -16.13 4.20
N LEU A 3 22.93 -15.81 3.32
CA LEU A 3 23.22 -15.22 2.00
C LEU A 3 23.76 -13.78 2.06
N GLY A 4 23.54 -13.05 3.16
CA GLY A 4 24.05 -11.69 3.36
C GLY A 4 25.49 -11.64 3.87
N ILE A 5 26.02 -12.77 4.38
CA ILE A 5 27.37 -12.88 4.91
C ILE A 5 28.39 -13.17 3.79
N PHE A 6 27.95 -13.78 2.68
CA PHE A 6 28.81 -14.11 1.55
C PHE A 6 28.75 -13.02 0.45
N PRO A 7 29.75 -12.13 0.35
CA PRO A 7 29.75 -10.99 -0.58
C PRO A 7 29.67 -11.40 -2.07
N LYS A 8 30.09 -12.63 -2.41
CA LYS A 8 29.99 -13.18 -3.77
C LYS A 8 28.53 -13.29 -4.26
N ILE A 9 27.59 -13.60 -3.36
CA ILE A 9 26.17 -13.70 -3.71
C ILE A 9 25.57 -12.30 -3.89
N GLY A 10 25.97 -11.34 -3.05
CA GLY A 10 25.60 -9.93 -3.22
C GLY A 10 26.08 -9.36 -4.56
N ALA A 11 27.31 -9.68 -4.98
CA ALA A 11 27.85 -9.28 -6.28
C ALA A 11 27.03 -9.87 -7.45
N LEU A 12 26.64 -11.14 -7.36
CA LEU A 12 25.77 -11.78 -8.35
C LEU A 12 24.41 -11.07 -8.51
N ILE A 13 23.83 -10.62 -7.40
CA ILE A 13 22.57 -9.85 -7.42
C ILE A 13 22.79 -8.45 -8.00
N ALA A 14 23.91 -7.81 -7.69
CA ALA A 14 24.24 -6.47 -8.17
C ALA A 14 24.54 -6.40 -9.68
N ILE A 15 25.03 -7.49 -10.29
CA ILE A 15 25.24 -7.55 -11.75
C ILE A 15 23.96 -7.86 -12.54
N MET A 16 22.85 -8.20 -11.88
CA MET A 16 21.63 -8.55 -12.60
C MET A 16 21.12 -7.35 -13.42
N PRO A 17 20.74 -7.57 -14.69
CA PRO A 17 20.18 -6.51 -15.52
C PRO A 17 18.91 -5.92 -14.90
N ASN A 18 18.74 -4.60 -15.03
CA ASN A 18 17.54 -3.89 -14.58
C ASN A 18 16.21 -4.53 -15.07
N PRO A 19 16.10 -5.06 -16.31
CA PRO A 19 14.88 -5.75 -16.75
C PRO A 19 14.49 -6.97 -15.89
N VAL A 20 15.47 -7.70 -15.34
CA VAL A 20 15.23 -8.90 -14.51
C VAL A 20 14.74 -8.48 -13.12
N LEU A 21 15.42 -7.49 -12.52
CA LEU A 21 15.02 -6.94 -11.22
C LEU A 21 13.64 -6.28 -11.30
N GLY A 22 13.34 -5.60 -12.41
CA GLY A 22 12.01 -5.06 -12.69
C GLY A 22 10.95 -6.16 -12.80
N GLY A 23 11.22 -7.23 -13.54
CA GLY A 23 10.31 -8.39 -13.63
C GLY A 23 10.04 -9.05 -12.29
N ALA A 24 11.10 -9.29 -11.50
CA ALA A 24 10.96 -9.80 -10.13
C ALA A 24 10.14 -8.84 -9.24
N GLY A 25 10.38 -7.53 -9.37
CA GLY A 25 9.62 -6.50 -8.67
C GLY A 25 8.12 -6.53 -9.01
N ILE A 26 7.77 -6.61 -10.29
CA ILE A 26 6.37 -6.69 -10.75
C ILE A 26 5.68 -7.91 -10.15
N VAL A 27 6.32 -9.07 -10.17
CA VAL A 27 5.75 -10.29 -9.57
C VAL A 27 5.56 -10.13 -8.07
N MET A 28 6.55 -9.56 -7.36
CA MET A 28 6.46 -9.35 -5.91
C MET A 28 5.33 -8.39 -5.53
N PHE A 29 5.25 -7.22 -6.17
CA PHE A 29 4.17 -6.25 -5.92
C PHE A 29 2.80 -6.76 -6.36
N GLY A 30 2.72 -7.50 -7.46
CA GLY A 30 1.49 -8.15 -7.92
C GLY A 30 0.97 -9.20 -6.94
N MET A 31 1.87 -10.04 -6.40
CA MET A 31 1.52 -11.02 -5.37
C MET A 31 1.04 -10.34 -4.08
N VAL A 32 1.67 -9.25 -3.67
CA VAL A 32 1.23 -8.47 -2.49
C VAL A 32 -0.18 -7.89 -2.72
N ALA A 33 -0.45 -7.32 -3.89
CA ALA A 33 -1.79 -6.83 -4.23
C ALA A 33 -2.84 -7.95 -4.22
N ALA A 34 -2.53 -9.10 -4.84
CA ALA A 34 -3.41 -10.27 -4.86
C ALA A 34 -3.69 -10.82 -3.45
N ALA A 35 -2.68 -10.86 -2.57
CA ALA A 35 -2.83 -11.26 -1.18
C ALA A 35 -3.75 -10.30 -0.40
N GLY A 36 -3.68 -9.00 -0.71
CA GLY A 36 -4.61 -7.99 -0.20
C GLY A 36 -6.05 -8.30 -0.59
N ILE A 37 -6.31 -8.48 -1.89
CA ILE A 37 -7.65 -8.83 -2.41
C ILE A 37 -8.18 -10.12 -1.77
N LYS A 38 -7.33 -11.15 -1.63
CA LYS A 38 -7.69 -12.41 -0.96
C LYS A 38 -8.05 -12.21 0.52
N THR A 39 -7.45 -11.24 1.20
CA THR A 39 -7.82 -10.90 2.58
C THR A 39 -9.18 -10.23 2.62
N LEU A 40 -9.41 -9.27 1.72
CA LEU A 40 -10.70 -8.59 1.57
C LEU A 40 -11.84 -9.58 1.25
N SER A 41 -11.59 -10.61 0.44
CA SER A 41 -12.59 -11.60 0.07
C SER A 41 -13.04 -12.51 1.23
N ARG A 42 -12.38 -12.43 2.39
CA ARG A 42 -12.80 -13.16 3.60
C ARG A 42 -13.81 -12.37 4.45
N CYS A 43 -13.96 -11.08 4.19
CA CYS A 43 -14.92 -10.22 4.87
C CYS A 43 -16.24 -10.18 4.10
N GLU A 44 -17.35 -10.00 4.81
CA GLU A 44 -18.64 -9.75 4.17
C GLU A 44 -18.64 -8.36 3.53
N LEU A 45 -18.89 -8.29 2.23
CA LEU A 45 -18.95 -7.04 1.47
C LEU A 45 -20.34 -6.40 1.58
N THR A 46 -20.72 -6.04 2.80
CA THR A 46 -21.92 -5.25 3.07
C THR A 46 -21.79 -3.85 2.47
N THR A 47 -22.90 -3.12 2.33
CA THR A 47 -22.90 -1.74 1.85
C THR A 47 -21.93 -0.86 2.64
N ARG A 48 -21.88 -1.03 3.97
CA ARG A 48 -20.92 -0.34 4.85
C ARG A 48 -19.48 -0.69 4.50
N ASN A 49 -19.14 -1.98 4.44
CA ASN A 49 -17.76 -2.42 4.20
C ASN A 49 -17.27 -2.03 2.80
N LEU A 50 -18.16 -2.07 1.80
CA LEU A 50 -17.88 -1.56 0.46
C LEU A 50 -17.62 -0.06 0.44
N LEU A 51 -18.36 0.73 1.23
CA LEU A 51 -18.16 2.17 1.33
C LEU A 51 -16.81 2.50 1.99
N ILE A 52 -16.48 1.83 3.10
CA ILE A 52 -15.17 1.96 3.78
C ILE A 52 -14.04 1.63 2.79
N LEU A 53 -14.19 0.53 2.05
CA LEU A 53 -13.20 0.05 1.08
C LEU A 53 -13.04 1.01 -0.10
N ALA A 54 -14.13 1.49 -0.69
CA ALA A 54 -14.10 2.40 -1.83
C ALA A 54 -13.45 3.74 -1.47
N VAL A 55 -13.82 4.32 -0.32
CA VAL A 55 -13.29 5.63 0.12
C VAL A 55 -11.82 5.52 0.53
N SER A 56 -11.44 4.47 1.27
CA SER A 56 -10.04 4.27 1.68
C SER A 56 -9.09 4.03 0.51
N ILE A 57 -9.49 3.19 -0.46
CA ILE A 57 -8.70 2.96 -1.68
C ILE A 57 -8.66 4.24 -2.52
N GLY A 58 -9.79 4.92 -2.70
CA GLY A 58 -9.88 6.15 -3.48
C GLY A 58 -8.98 7.26 -2.94
N LEU A 59 -8.99 7.49 -1.63
CA LEU A 59 -8.12 8.49 -1.00
C LEU A 59 -6.65 8.08 -1.01
N GLY A 60 -6.33 6.82 -0.72
CA GLY A 60 -4.94 6.32 -0.78
C GLY A 60 -4.33 6.45 -2.17
N LEU A 61 -5.08 6.10 -3.21
CA LEU A 61 -4.65 6.29 -4.61
C LEU A 61 -4.60 7.77 -4.98
N GLY A 62 -5.60 8.57 -4.60
CA GLY A 62 -5.67 9.99 -4.91
C GLY A 62 -4.44 10.76 -4.41
N VAL A 63 -4.01 10.47 -3.19
CA VAL A 63 -2.79 11.03 -2.60
C VAL A 63 -1.52 10.58 -3.32
N THR A 64 -1.46 9.31 -3.75
CA THR A 64 -0.30 8.77 -4.45
C THR A 64 -0.16 9.37 -5.86
N VAL A 65 -1.29 9.57 -6.56
CA VAL A 65 -1.32 10.10 -7.93
C VAL A 65 -1.20 11.62 -7.95
N ARG A 66 -1.73 12.31 -6.94
CA ARG A 66 -1.69 13.78 -6.79
C ARG A 66 -1.18 14.16 -5.39
N PRO A 67 0.13 14.11 -5.15
CA PRO A 67 0.71 14.49 -3.85
C PRO A 67 0.50 15.97 -3.50
N ASP A 68 0.27 16.82 -4.52
CA ASP A 68 0.02 18.26 -4.36
C ASP A 68 -1.21 18.57 -3.50
N VAL A 69 -2.17 17.65 -3.40
CA VAL A 69 -3.40 17.83 -2.60
C VAL A 69 -3.09 17.97 -1.11
N ILE A 70 -1.96 17.43 -0.65
CA ILE A 70 -1.49 17.46 0.74
C ILE A 70 -0.48 18.60 0.98
N SER A 71 -0.09 19.33 -0.08
CA SER A 71 0.93 20.38 0.00
C SER A 71 0.58 21.53 0.96
N HIS A 72 -0.71 21.74 1.24
CA HIS A 72 -1.20 22.80 2.12
C HIS A 72 -1.33 22.36 3.59
N LEU A 73 -1.11 21.08 3.89
CA LEU A 73 -1.20 20.56 5.27
C LEU A 73 0.08 20.86 6.07
N PRO A 74 -0.02 21.00 7.40
CA PRO A 74 1.14 21.19 8.26
C PRO A 74 2.07 19.97 8.23
N GLN A 75 3.35 20.18 8.54
CA GLN A 75 4.42 19.19 8.35
C GLN A 75 4.14 17.84 9.04
N ALA A 76 3.56 17.87 10.25
CA ALA A 76 3.17 16.66 10.96
C ALA A 76 2.17 15.82 10.17
N LEU A 77 1.12 16.45 9.62
CA LEU A 77 0.09 15.76 8.82
C LEU A 77 0.65 15.25 7.48
N LYS A 78 1.57 15.99 6.86
CA LYS A 78 2.27 15.52 5.64
C LYS A 78 3.07 14.24 5.87
N MET A 79 3.64 14.04 7.05
CA MET A 79 4.36 12.79 7.34
C MET A 79 3.41 11.59 7.42
N PHE A 80 2.23 11.76 7.99
CA PHE A 80 1.23 10.68 8.09
C PHE A 80 0.50 10.42 6.78
N PHE A 81 0.11 11.48 6.07
CA PHE A 81 -0.64 11.38 4.81
C PHE A 81 0.26 11.32 3.57
N GLY A 82 1.58 11.45 3.70
CA GLY A 82 2.50 11.47 2.56
C GLY A 82 2.64 10.16 1.79
N SER A 83 2.11 9.05 2.33
CA SER A 83 2.01 7.78 1.60
C SER A 83 0.55 7.38 1.40
N GLY A 84 0.24 6.82 0.23
CA GLY A 84 -1.09 6.31 -0.09
C GLY A 84 -1.53 5.17 0.82
N ILE A 85 -0.59 4.31 1.22
CA ILE A 85 -0.85 3.21 2.16
C ILE A 85 -1.33 3.77 3.50
N SER A 86 -0.56 4.67 4.11
CA SER A 86 -0.91 5.27 5.39
C SER A 86 -2.24 6.03 5.32
N THR A 87 -2.43 6.85 4.28
CA THR A 87 -3.69 7.58 4.06
C THR A 87 -4.88 6.64 3.96
N GLY A 88 -4.77 5.57 3.15
CA GLY A 88 -5.82 4.58 2.99
C GLY A 88 -6.13 3.86 4.31
N THR A 89 -5.11 3.45 5.06
CA THR A 89 -5.28 2.79 6.37
C THR A 89 -5.93 3.70 7.40
N ILE A 90 -5.47 4.95 7.54
CA ILE A 90 -6.05 5.93 8.48
C ILE A 90 -7.52 6.17 8.12
N THR A 91 -7.81 6.34 6.83
CA THR A 91 -9.18 6.55 6.34
C THR A 91 -10.06 5.34 6.64
N ALA A 92 -9.60 4.13 6.32
CA ALA A 92 -10.34 2.90 6.58
C ALA A 92 -10.63 2.73 8.07
N PHE A 93 -9.64 2.97 8.92
CA PHE A 93 -9.75 2.89 10.38
C PHE A 93 -10.75 3.91 10.93
N LEU A 94 -10.66 5.17 10.49
CA LEU A 94 -11.60 6.22 10.90
C LEU A 94 -13.03 5.91 10.47
N LEU A 95 -13.24 5.48 9.22
CA LEU A 95 -14.56 5.14 8.72
C LEU A 95 -15.14 3.91 9.43
N ASN A 96 -14.31 2.92 9.78
CA ASN A 96 -14.75 1.77 10.55
C ASN A 96 -15.28 2.16 11.94
N ILE A 97 -14.71 3.18 12.57
CA ILE A 97 -15.18 3.70 13.88
C ILE A 97 -16.42 4.58 13.71
N VAL A 98 -16.45 5.45 12.69
CA VAL A 98 -17.50 6.45 12.50
C VAL A 98 -18.79 5.83 11.97
N LEU A 99 -18.70 4.90 11.02
CA LEU A 99 -19.88 4.19 10.54
C LEU A 99 -20.28 3.14 11.58
N LYS A 100 -21.49 3.26 12.13
CA LYS A 100 -22.08 2.26 13.02
C LYS A 100 -22.20 0.90 12.32
N ASP A 101 -21.98 -0.17 13.08
CA ASP A 101 -22.33 -1.53 12.66
C ASP A 101 -23.85 -1.59 12.41
N GLU A 102 -24.25 -2.15 11.26
CA GLU A 102 -25.64 -2.60 11.05
C GLU A 102 -25.94 -3.79 11.97
#